data_AF-A0A942E9Q8-F1
#
_entry.id   AF-A0A942E9Q8-F1
#
_cell.length_a   1.000
_cell.length_b   1.000
_cell.length_c   1.000
_cell.angle_alpha   90.00
_cell.angle_beta   90.00
_cell.angle_gamma   90.00
#
_symmetry.space_group_name_H-M   'P 1'
#
loop_
_entity.id
_entity.type
_entity.pdbx_description
1 polymer ?
#
loop_
_entity_poly.entity_id
_entity_poly.type
_entity_poly.pdbx_seq_one_letter_code
_entity_poly.pdbx_strand_id
1 'polypeptide(L)'
;MERRSTFDVFKSEICHQVKDMGDLDFIIYTLESGNIRHYFDKHWHPESLYLLAMVDYLSRENSLPICREYHDIRCCKLAEPLFPLGVIMADVVTKGTKWKDKSMRNAIPEFLRFNIVEGEIRNVI
;
A
#
# COMPACT_ATOMS: atom_id res chain seq x y z
N MET A 1 14.48 16.03 -11.86
CA MET A 1 13.47 16.25 -10.79
C MET A 1 12.48 15.10 -10.87
N GLU A 2 12.55 14.15 -9.94
CA GLU A 2 11.46 13.19 -9.73
C GLU A 2 10.22 13.97 -9.27
N ARG A 3 9.13 13.90 -10.02
CA ARG A 3 7.85 14.43 -9.56
C ARG A 3 7.20 13.36 -8.69
N ARG A 4 6.96 13.68 -7.43
CA ARG A 4 6.13 12.86 -6.55
C ARG A 4 4.67 12.99 -7.01
N SER A 5 4.09 11.91 -7.51
CA SER A 5 2.66 11.82 -7.80
C SER A 5 1.85 11.85 -6.50
N THR A 6 0.54 12.07 -6.59
CA THR A 6 -0.32 11.91 -5.41
C THR A 6 -0.33 10.44 -4.99
N PHE A 7 -0.54 10.20 -3.70
CA PHE A 7 -0.51 8.83 -3.18
C PHE A 7 -1.52 7.91 -3.88
N ASP A 8 -2.73 8.38 -4.21
CA ASP A 8 -3.71 7.55 -4.95
C ASP A 8 -3.24 7.21 -6.37
N VAL A 9 -2.54 8.11 -7.07
CA VAL A 9 -1.96 7.82 -8.39
C VAL A 9 -0.88 6.75 -8.23
N PHE A 10 0.01 6.90 -7.25
CA PHE A 10 1.04 5.91 -6.95
C PHE A 10 0.43 4.53 -6.66
N LYS A 11 -0.61 4.45 -5.81
CA LYS A 11 -1.30 3.18 -5.54
C LYS A 11 -1.84 2.54 -6.82
N SER A 12 -2.48 3.33 -7.68
CA SER A 12 -3.01 2.85 -8.96
C SER A 12 -1.90 2.30 -9.85
N GLU A 13 -0.79 3.03 -9.98
CA GLU A 13 0.39 2.61 -10.74
C GLU A 13 0.91 1.26 -10.24
N ILE A 14 1.06 1.09 -8.93
CA ILE A 14 1.51 -0.18 -8.33
C ILE A 14 0.53 -1.31 -8.62
N CYS A 15 -0.78 -1.10 -8.48
CA CYS A 15 -1.75 -2.17 -8.75
C CYS A 15 -1.76 -2.57 -10.24
N HIS A 16 -1.63 -1.61 -11.17
CA HIS A 16 -1.44 -1.91 -12.59
C HIS A 16 -0.15 -2.68 -12.83
N GLN A 17 0.94 -2.25 -12.19
CA GLN A 17 2.23 -2.91 -12.30
C GLN A 17 2.15 -4.38 -11.85
N VAL A 18 1.54 -4.67 -10.70
CA VAL A 18 1.29 -6.04 -10.21
C VAL A 18 0.45 -6.84 -11.20
N LYS A 19 -0.60 -6.24 -11.77
CA LYS A 19 -1.48 -6.89 -12.75
C LYS A 19 -0.74 -7.25 -14.05
N ASP A 20 0.15 -6.38 -14.50
CA ASP A 20 0.85 -6.54 -15.78
C ASP A 20 2.02 -7.54 -15.70
N MET A 21 2.76 -7.56 -14.59
CA MET A 21 3.89 -8.49 -14.41
C MET A 21 3.54 -9.77 -13.64
N GLY A 22 2.46 -9.76 -12.87
CA GLY A 22 2.10 -10.84 -11.96
C GLY A 22 2.78 -10.74 -10.59
N ASP A 23 2.23 -11.48 -9.64
CA ASP A 23 2.58 -11.38 -8.22
C ASP A 23 4.08 -11.64 -7.95
N LEU A 24 4.63 -12.73 -8.51
CA LEU A 24 6.01 -13.18 -8.24
C LEU A 24 7.06 -12.22 -8.82
N ASP A 25 6.88 -11.81 -10.07
CA ASP A 25 7.80 -10.90 -10.74
C ASP A 25 7.78 -9.52 -10.07
N PHE A 26 6.63 -9.07 -9.59
CA PHE A 26 6.52 -7.83 -8.81
C PHE A 26 7.28 -7.91 -7.49
N ILE A 27 7.15 -9.02 -6.76
CA ILE A 27 7.88 -9.23 -5.50
C ILE A 27 9.39 -9.16 -5.77
N ILE A 28 9.89 -9.92 -6.76
CA ILE A 28 11.31 -9.96 -7.09
C ILE A 28 11.80 -8.56 -7.48
N TYR A 29 11.11 -7.90 -8.42
CA TYR A 29 11.46 -6.57 -8.87
C TYR A 29 11.51 -5.54 -7.72
N THR A 30 10.53 -5.57 -6.83
CA THR A 30 10.45 -4.60 -5.72
C THR A 30 11.55 -4.84 -4.69
N LEU A 31 11.91 -6.11 -4.43
CA LEU A 31 12.98 -6.46 -3.52
C LEU A 31 14.36 -6.12 -4.11
N GLU A 32 14.61 -6.43 -5.39
CA GLU A 32 15.89 -6.19 -6.06
C GLU A 32 16.15 -4.71 -6.36
N SER A 33 15.11 -3.94 -6.67
CA SER A 33 15.24 -2.50 -6.93
C SER A 33 15.63 -1.68 -5.69
N GLY A 34 15.40 -2.21 -4.48
CA GLY A 34 15.63 -1.50 -3.22
C GLY A 34 14.71 -0.28 -3.03
N ASN A 35 13.64 -0.17 -3.83
CA ASN A 35 12.73 0.98 -3.83
C ASN A 35 12.09 1.25 -2.46
N ILE A 36 11.80 0.19 -1.70
CA ILE A 36 11.22 0.29 -0.35
C ILE A 36 12.13 1.13 0.55
N ARG A 37 13.44 0.81 0.59
CA ARG A 37 14.42 1.53 1.42
C ARG A 37 14.65 2.93 0.89
N HIS A 38 14.76 3.06 -0.44
CA HIS A 38 14.95 4.34 -1.09
C HIS A 38 13.86 5.37 -0.74
N TYR A 39 12.59 4.96 -0.80
CA TYR A 39 11.48 5.83 -0.40
C TYR A 39 11.46 6.10 1.10
N PHE A 40 11.85 5.14 1.93
CA PHE A 40 11.92 5.32 3.37
C PHE A 40 12.94 6.40 3.75
N ASP A 41 14.15 6.33 3.20
CA ASP A 41 15.25 7.26 3.46
C ASP A 41 14.95 8.67 2.91
N LYS A 42 14.12 8.77 1.87
CA LYS A 42 13.59 10.04 1.33
C LYS A 42 12.42 10.63 2.15
N HIS A 43 12.03 10.00 3.25
CA HIS A 43 10.83 10.36 4.03
C HIS A 43 9.50 10.24 3.26
N TRP A 44 9.47 9.46 2.19
CA TRP A 44 8.25 9.11 1.46
C TRP A 44 7.64 7.85 2.10
N HIS A 45 7.31 7.98 3.38
CA HIS A 45 6.85 6.88 4.22
C HIS A 45 5.57 6.22 3.70
N PRO A 46 4.53 6.94 3.22
CA PRO A 46 3.34 6.29 2.67
C PRO A 46 3.67 5.35 1.52
N GLU A 47 4.49 5.78 0.55
CA GLU A 47 4.88 5.00 -0.62
C GLU A 47 5.76 3.80 -0.25
N SER A 48 6.74 4.01 0.64
CA SER A 48 7.60 2.95 1.17
C SER A 48 6.79 1.86 1.88
N LEU A 49 5.92 2.26 2.81
CA LEU A 49 5.09 1.34 3.59
C LEU A 49 4.05 0.64 2.70
N TYR A 50 3.53 1.32 1.68
CA TYR A 50 2.61 0.72 0.71
C TYR A 50 3.27 -0.39 -0.11
N LEU A 51 4.48 -0.16 -0.63
CA LEU A 51 5.22 -1.20 -1.36
C LEU A 51 5.53 -2.40 -0.46
N LEU A 52 5.95 -2.15 0.78
CA LEU A 52 6.25 -3.21 1.73
C LEU A 52 5.00 -4.03 2.08
N ALA A 53 3.86 -3.37 2.30
CA ALA A 53 2.57 -4.04 2.48
C ALA A 53 2.15 -4.85 1.26
N MET A 54 2.37 -4.32 0.05
CA MET A 54 2.06 -5.01 -1.19
C MET A 54 2.88 -6.29 -1.33
N VAL A 55 4.20 -6.20 -1.10
CA VAL A 55 5.08 -7.37 -1.12
C VAL A 55 4.67 -8.40 -0.06
N ASP A 56 4.38 -7.97 1.16
CA ASP A 56 3.94 -8.86 2.24
C ASP A 56 2.58 -9.52 1.91
N TYR A 57 1.63 -8.77 1.34
CA TYR A 57 0.33 -9.26 0.90
C TYR A 57 0.50 -10.32 -0.20
N LEU A 58 1.22 -10.00 -1.28
CA LEU A 58 1.45 -10.93 -2.38
C LEU A 58 2.24 -12.17 -1.92
N SER A 59 3.18 -12.01 -0.99
CA SER A 59 3.91 -13.13 -0.39
C SER A 59 2.96 -14.07 0.34
N ARG A 60 2.02 -13.53 1.14
CA ARG A 60 0.99 -14.33 1.83
C ARG A 60 0.11 -15.09 0.84
N GLU A 61 -0.42 -14.40 -0.18
CA GLU A 61 -1.29 -15.01 -1.20
C GLU A 61 -0.57 -16.14 -1.96
N ASN A 62 0.74 -16.03 -2.15
CA ASN A 62 1.57 -17.02 -2.84
C ASN A 62 2.30 -17.99 -1.89
N SER A 63 1.98 -17.99 -0.59
CA SER A 63 2.61 -18.85 0.43
C SER A 63 4.16 -18.74 0.48
N LEU A 64 4.68 -17.54 0.23
CA LEU A 64 6.10 -17.23 0.25
C LEU A 64 6.56 -16.74 1.63
N PRO A 65 7.83 -17.01 2.02
CA PRO A 65 8.40 -16.45 3.23
C PRO A 65 8.61 -14.94 3.11
N ILE A 66 8.35 -14.21 4.19
CA ILE A 66 8.53 -12.76 4.26
C ILE A 66 10.03 -12.41 4.24
N CYS A 67 10.41 -11.46 3.38
CA CYS A 67 11.79 -10.96 3.31
C CYS A 67 12.19 -10.25 4.60
N ARG A 68 13.24 -10.72 5.28
CA ARG A 68 13.66 -10.22 6.60
C ARG A 68 14.40 -8.89 6.57
N GLU A 69 14.87 -8.45 5.41
CA GLU A 69 15.69 -7.24 5.25
C GLU A 69 14.97 -5.97 5.72
N TYR A 70 13.65 -5.91 5.54
CA TYR A 70 12.81 -4.75 5.87
C TYR A 70 12.18 -4.82 7.27
N HIS A 71 12.69 -5.64 8.19
CA HIS A 71 12.09 -5.82 9.52
C HIS A 71 12.01 -4.53 10.35
N ASP A 72 13.00 -3.65 10.19
CA ASP A 72 13.04 -2.35 10.84
C ASP A 72 11.91 -1.43 10.34
N ILE A 73 11.69 -1.37 9.03
CA ILE A 73 10.58 -0.61 8.41
C ILE A 73 9.22 -1.21 8.81
N ARG A 74 9.13 -2.52 8.96
CA ARG A 74 7.91 -3.21 9.43
C ARG A 74 7.48 -2.84 10.86
N CYS A 75 8.38 -2.26 11.65
CA CYS A 75 8.07 -1.73 12.98
C CYS A 75 7.53 -0.30 12.95
N CYS A 76 7.60 0.38 11.81
CA CYS A 76 7.04 1.70 11.60
C CYS A 76 5.56 1.64 11.21
N LYS A 77 4.83 2.73 11.42
CA LYS A 77 3.46 2.95 10.94
C LYS A 77 3.19 4.44 10.78
N LEU A 78 2.22 4.82 9.95
CA LEU A 78 1.78 6.21 9.84
C LEU A 78 1.09 6.65 11.14
N ALA A 79 1.19 7.95 11.48
CA ALA A 79 0.57 8.49 12.69
C ALA A 79 -0.97 8.41 12.64
N GLU A 80 -1.55 8.70 11.47
CA GLU A 80 -2.99 8.66 11.23
C GLU A 80 -3.33 7.67 10.11
N PRO A 81 -4.53 7.06 10.13
CA PRO A 81 -5.00 6.20 9.05
C PRO A 81 -5.16 6.98 7.73
N LEU A 82 -4.51 6.48 6.68
CA LEU A 82 -4.56 7.00 5.34
C LEU A 82 -5.69 6.31 4.57
N PHE A 83 -6.78 7.04 4.35
CA PHE A 83 -7.95 6.57 3.61
C PHE A 83 -7.83 6.90 2.11
N PRO A 84 -8.41 6.06 1.22
CA PRO A 84 -8.52 6.39 -0.20
C PRO A 84 -9.34 7.67 -0.39
N LEU A 85 -8.98 8.52 -1.36
CA LEU A 85 -9.67 9.79 -1.61
C LEU A 85 -11.18 9.61 -1.85
N GLY A 86 -11.59 8.56 -2.56
CA GLY A 86 -13.01 8.28 -2.82
C GLY A 86 -13.82 8.06 -1.53
N VAL A 87 -13.22 7.43 -0.52
CA VAL A 87 -13.86 7.20 0.79
C VAL A 87 -14.00 8.51 1.55
N ILE A 88 -12.94 9.34 1.53
CA ILE A 88 -12.96 10.66 2.17
C ILE A 88 -14.05 11.53 1.53
N MET A 89 -14.12 11.58 0.21
CA MET A 89 -15.15 12.36 -0.51
C MET A 89 -16.57 11.86 -0.22
N ALA A 90 -16.79 10.55 -0.18
CA ALA A 90 -18.11 9.99 0.11
C ALA A 90 -18.60 10.38 1.51
N ASP A 91 -17.73 10.35 2.52
CA ASP A 91 -18.07 10.78 3.89
C ASP A 91 -18.33 12.30 3.97
N VAL A 92 -17.57 13.12 3.25
CA VAL A 92 -17.80 14.58 3.18
C VAL A 92 -19.16 14.90 2.56
N VAL A 93 -19.51 14.24 1.44
CA VAL A 93 -20.79 14.43 0.76
C VAL A 93 -21.97 13.94 1.61
N THR A 94 -21.80 12.80 2.28
CA THR A 94 -22.86 12.21 3.13
C THR A 94 -22.92 12.80 4.54
N LYS A 95 -21.95 13.67 4.90
CA LYS A 95 -21.77 14.23 6.26
C LYS A 95 -21.77 13.15 7.35
N GLY A 96 -21.14 12.01 7.06
CA GLY A 96 -21.07 10.85 7.96
C GLY A 96 -19.69 10.19 7.98
N THR A 97 -19.55 9.11 8.75
CA THR A 97 -18.31 8.29 8.83
C THR A 97 -18.50 6.87 8.29
N LYS A 98 -19.69 6.60 7.72
CA LYS A 98 -20.12 5.25 7.33
C LYS A 98 -19.16 4.62 6.33
N TRP A 99 -18.61 5.40 5.41
CA TRP A 99 -17.70 4.89 4.38
C TRP A 99 -16.33 4.59 4.97
N LYS A 100 -15.77 5.47 5.81
CA LYS A 100 -14.53 5.17 6.56
C LYS A 100 -14.66 3.91 7.42
N ASP A 101 -15.76 3.76 8.16
CA ASP A 101 -15.99 2.58 9.01
C ASP A 101 -16.09 1.29 8.19
N LYS A 102 -16.73 1.35 7.01
CA LYS A 102 -16.81 0.22 6.09
C LYS A 102 -15.44 -0.12 5.50
N SER A 103 -14.69 0.88 5.04
CA SER A 103 -13.35 0.67 4.47
C SER A 103 -12.37 0.10 5.47
N MET A 104 -12.44 0.54 6.74
CA MET A 104 -11.59 -0.02 7.80
C MET A 104 -11.86 -1.51 8.05
N ARG A 105 -13.13 -1.93 8.03
CA ARG A 105 -13.51 -3.35 8.20
C ARG A 105 -13.07 -4.24 7.04
N ASN A 106 -13.00 -3.67 5.84
CA ASN A 106 -12.62 -4.39 4.63
C ASN A 106 -11.13 -4.26 4.30
N ALA A 107 -10.36 -3.56 5.14
CA ALA A 107 -8.95 -3.31 4.88
C ALA A 107 -8.13 -4.60 4.96
N ILE A 108 -7.19 -4.72 4.03
CA ILE A 108 -6.24 -5.83 3.97
C ILE A 108 -5.27 -5.69 5.16
N PRO A 109 -5.06 -6.75 5.96
CA PRO A 109 -4.28 -6.68 7.20
C PRO A 109 -2.87 -6.10 7.03
N GLU A 110 -2.20 -6.44 5.93
CA GLU A 110 -0.84 -6.02 5.63
C GLU A 110 -0.72 -4.50 5.45
N PHE A 111 -1.73 -3.86 4.85
CA PHE A 111 -1.80 -2.41 4.68
C PHE A 111 -2.26 -1.74 5.97
N LEU A 112 -3.27 -2.32 6.62
CA LEU A 112 -3.84 -1.79 7.85
C LEU A 112 -2.79 -1.71 8.97
N ARG A 113 -1.86 -2.66 9.03
CA ARG A 113 -0.70 -2.64 9.94
C ARG A 113 0.08 -1.31 9.89
N PHE A 114 0.17 -0.70 8.72
CA PHE A 114 0.86 0.57 8.50
C PHE A 114 -0.04 1.80 8.58
N ASN A 115 -1.28 1.64 9.05
CA ASN A 115 -2.32 2.66 8.99
C ASN A 115 -2.68 3.06 7.55
N ILE A 116 -2.57 2.15 6.58
CA ILE A 116 -3.05 2.37 5.21
C ILE A 116 -4.34 1.57 5.02
N VAL A 117 -5.44 2.27 4.72
CA VAL A 117 -6.74 1.64 4.52
C VAL A 117 -6.88 1.27 3.05
N GLU A 118 -6.44 0.07 2.70
CA GLU A 118 -6.57 -0.48 1.35
C GLU A 118 -7.35 -1.79 1.38
N GLY A 119 -8.35 -1.93 0.52
CA GLY A 119 -9.28 -3.06 0.52
C GLY A 119 -9.43 -3.74 -0.84
N GLU A 120 -9.01 -3.08 -1.92
CA GLU A 120 -9.22 -3.57 -3.29
C GLU A 120 -7.95 -3.36 -4.13
N ILE A 121 -7.13 -4.41 -4.24
CA ILE A 121 -5.88 -4.38 -5.03
C ILE A 121 -6.05 -5.04 -6.39
N ARG A 122 -6.90 -6.08 -6.49
CA ARG A 122 -7.05 -6.91 -7.69
C ARG A 122 -8.15 -6.43 -8.65
N ASN A 123 -9.09 -5.61 -8.19
CA ASN A 123 -10.21 -5.09 -8.99
C ASN A 123 -9.94 -3.67 -9.50
N VAL A 124 -8.81 -3.46 -10.20
CA VAL A 124 -8.55 -2.21 -10.89
C VAL A 124 -9.22 -2.28 -12.27
N ILE A 125 -10.27 -1.48 -12.45
CA ILE A 125 -11.05 -1.33 -13.70
C ILE A 125 -10.35 -0.33 -14.61
#